data_AF-A0A7U9RRQ0-F1
#
_entry.id   AF-A0A7U9RRQ0-F1
#
_cell.length_a   1.000
_cell.length_b   1.000
_cell.length_c   1.000
_cell.angle_alpha   90.00
_cell.angle_beta   90.00
_cell.angle_gamma   90.00
#
_symmetry.space_group_name_H-M   'P 1'
#
loop_
_entity.id
_entity.type
_entity.pdbx_description
1 polymer ?
#
loop_
_entity_poly.entity_id
_entity_poly.type
_entity_poly.pdbx_seq_one_letter_code
_entity_poly.pdbx_strand_id
1 'polypeptide(L)'
;MNELELTRALYLQLAEQDQRLVVKKAAEKGFVVDGFSKNVSKAPPRAVCACMAKRARRGKYPYQFILSAMAEQQKVDEENIIYYLAGEWMKGEYTHAGVEEDLKKLIHNKKESDNTIKDNEKSQKDLQNQECKYKEESEVESAALKKELERLDQELLITKDKTKKYKNTIQEYKIEIDNLQKNILREEKAKDRLFRQIGELENELEKVQEEKNEEIRKQKIREYEIRELQNQVETLMQQIKDLEIYRRHAPKLLCIVKSKNKIEIPGYDIKMAHEWNEAIREEAVNGEYFEVWLVQKQFPYHLVNEISECIGKKLKQFLTVEDLMNTVSQGGKKDDAN
;
A
#
# COMPACT_ATOMS: atom_id res chain seq x y z
N MET A 1 -32.53 -31.52 -40.97
CA MET A 1 -31.14 -31.05 -40.79
C MET A 1 -31.00 -30.54 -39.37
N ASN A 2 -29.87 -30.75 -38.67
CA ASN A 2 -29.70 -30.17 -37.33
C ASN A 2 -29.36 -28.66 -37.42
N GLU A 3 -29.74 -27.84 -36.43
CA GLU A 3 -29.49 -26.38 -36.41
C GLU A 3 -28.02 -26.02 -36.65
N LEU A 4 -27.09 -26.81 -36.11
CA LEU A 4 -25.65 -26.64 -36.33
C LEU A 4 -25.26 -26.87 -37.80
N GLU A 5 -25.82 -27.90 -38.44
CA GLU A 5 -25.53 -28.24 -39.83
C GLU A 5 -26.08 -27.15 -40.77
N LEU A 6 -27.30 -26.69 -40.49
CA LEU A 6 -27.91 -25.58 -41.21
C LEU A 6 -27.08 -24.31 -41.06
N THR A 7 -26.72 -23.93 -39.84
CA THR A 7 -25.97 -22.69 -39.58
C THR A 7 -24.64 -22.70 -40.35
N ARG A 8 -23.96 -23.84 -40.40
CA ARG A 8 -22.72 -24.00 -41.19
C ARG A 8 -22.98 -23.88 -42.69
N ALA A 9 -24.02 -24.53 -43.18
CA ALA A 9 -24.36 -24.52 -44.60
C ALA A 9 -24.73 -23.11 -45.08
N LEU A 10 -25.56 -22.37 -44.33
CA LEU A 10 -25.90 -20.98 -44.61
C LEU A 10 -24.64 -20.09 -44.57
N TYR A 11 -23.84 -20.18 -43.50
CA TYR A 11 -22.64 -19.38 -43.35
C TYR A 11 -21.63 -19.57 -44.49
N LEU A 12 -21.46 -20.80 -44.99
CA LEU A 12 -20.55 -21.09 -46.09
C LEU A 12 -21.03 -20.56 -47.45
N GLN A 13 -22.32 -20.21 -47.59
CA GLN A 13 -22.85 -19.60 -48.81
C GLN A 13 -22.74 -18.09 -48.84
N LEU A 14 -22.50 -17.44 -47.70
CA LEU A 14 -22.26 -16.00 -47.63
C LEU A 14 -20.99 -15.60 -48.40
N ALA A 15 -21.02 -14.41 -49.00
CA ALA A 15 -19.82 -13.80 -49.56
C ALA A 15 -18.80 -13.51 -48.45
N GLU A 16 -17.52 -13.35 -48.81
CA GLU A 16 -16.46 -13.17 -47.83
C GLU A 16 -16.70 -11.94 -46.92
N GLN A 17 -17.24 -10.85 -47.48
CA GLN A 17 -17.54 -9.63 -46.72
C GLN A 17 -18.64 -9.88 -45.67
N ASP A 18 -19.70 -10.59 -46.05
CA ASP A 18 -20.80 -10.97 -45.17
C ASP A 18 -20.37 -11.93 -44.08
N GLN A 19 -19.51 -12.90 -44.39
CA GLN A 19 -18.94 -13.81 -43.41
C GLN A 19 -18.19 -13.04 -42.32
N ARG A 20 -17.37 -12.05 -42.71
CA ARG A 20 -16.63 -11.20 -41.77
C ARG A 20 -17.58 -10.38 -40.88
N LEU A 21 -18.67 -9.85 -41.46
CA LEU A 21 -19.67 -9.05 -40.77
C LEU A 21 -20.44 -9.89 -39.73
N VAL A 22 -20.95 -11.05 -40.15
CA VAL A 22 -21.72 -11.97 -39.29
C VAL A 22 -20.87 -12.44 -38.11
N VAL A 23 -19.61 -12.81 -38.35
CA VAL A 23 -18.71 -13.26 -37.28
C VAL A 23 -18.39 -12.13 -36.31
N LYS A 24 -18.23 -10.89 -36.80
CA LYS A 24 -18.04 -9.71 -35.93
C LYS A 24 -19.26 -9.50 -35.01
N LYS A 25 -20.48 -9.52 -35.56
CA LYS A 25 -21.72 -9.37 -34.78
C LYS A 25 -21.97 -10.52 -33.81
N ALA A 26 -21.64 -11.74 -34.19
CA ALA A 26 -21.71 -12.88 -33.29
C ALA A 26 -20.70 -12.75 -32.13
N ALA A 27 -19.51 -12.20 -32.39
CA ALA A 27 -18.49 -11.98 -31.36
C ALA A 27 -18.93 -10.95 -30.31
N GLU A 28 -19.62 -9.88 -30.71
CA GLU A 28 -20.23 -8.90 -29.80
C GLU A 28 -21.22 -9.56 -28.82
N LYS A 29 -21.85 -10.67 -29.22
CA LYS A 29 -22.77 -11.46 -28.38
C LYS A 29 -22.10 -12.59 -27.61
N GLY A 30 -20.77 -12.72 -27.70
CA GLY A 30 -19.99 -13.71 -26.94
C GLY A 30 -19.54 -14.93 -27.74
N PHE A 31 -19.66 -14.94 -29.06
CA PHE A 31 -19.03 -15.97 -29.90
C PHE A 31 -17.50 -15.82 -29.91
N VAL A 32 -16.78 -16.93 -29.74
CA VAL A 32 -15.31 -16.93 -29.69
C VAL A 32 -14.76 -17.97 -30.67
N VAL A 33 -13.77 -17.56 -31.47
CA VAL A 33 -13.02 -18.43 -32.37
C VAL A 33 -11.60 -18.62 -31.82
N ASP A 34 -11.18 -19.87 -31.65
CA ASP A 34 -9.84 -20.19 -31.14
C ASP A 34 -8.76 -19.63 -32.07
N GLY A 35 -7.77 -18.96 -31.48
CA GLY A 35 -6.68 -18.33 -32.24
C GLY A 35 -7.04 -16.99 -32.88
N PHE A 36 -8.31 -16.55 -32.79
CA PHE A 36 -8.79 -15.30 -33.40
C PHE A 36 -9.51 -14.37 -32.41
N SER A 37 -9.32 -14.53 -31.10
CA SER A 37 -10.05 -13.76 -30.06
C SER A 37 -9.96 -12.23 -30.20
N LYS A 38 -8.83 -11.70 -30.68
CA LYS A 38 -8.64 -10.25 -30.91
C LYS A 38 -9.15 -9.75 -32.26
N ASN A 39 -9.31 -10.63 -33.25
CA ASN A 39 -9.68 -10.29 -34.63
C ASN A 39 -10.60 -11.37 -35.22
N VAL A 40 -11.76 -11.58 -34.59
CA VAL A 40 -12.64 -12.72 -34.91
C VAL A 40 -13.13 -12.67 -36.36
N SER A 41 -13.35 -11.48 -36.91
CA SER A 41 -13.78 -11.29 -38.31
C SER A 41 -12.75 -11.76 -39.34
N LYS A 42 -11.46 -11.89 -38.99
CA LYS A 42 -10.42 -12.42 -39.91
C LYS A 42 -10.27 -13.95 -39.84
N ALA A 43 -11.11 -14.62 -39.06
CA ALA A 43 -11.04 -16.06 -38.94
C ALA A 43 -11.41 -16.76 -40.27
N PRO A 44 -10.63 -17.75 -40.74
CA PRO A 44 -10.98 -18.49 -41.93
C PRO A 44 -12.29 -19.28 -41.71
N PRO A 45 -13.15 -19.43 -42.73
CA PRO A 45 -14.48 -20.05 -42.58
C PRO A 45 -14.44 -21.43 -41.91
N ARG A 46 -13.41 -22.24 -42.20
CA ARG A 46 -13.20 -23.55 -41.56
C ARG A 46 -13.03 -23.46 -40.04
N ALA A 47 -12.29 -22.46 -39.53
CA ALA A 47 -12.08 -22.27 -38.09
C ALA A 47 -13.37 -21.82 -37.39
N VAL A 48 -14.14 -20.93 -38.03
CA VAL A 48 -15.46 -20.49 -37.54
C VAL A 48 -16.40 -21.67 -37.44
N CYS A 49 -16.55 -22.46 -38.50
CA CYS A 49 -17.39 -23.67 -38.51
C CYS A 49 -16.96 -24.69 -37.44
N ALA A 50 -15.66 -24.86 -37.19
CA ALA A 50 -15.17 -25.75 -36.13
C ALA A 50 -15.62 -25.26 -34.74
N CYS A 51 -15.55 -23.95 -34.48
CA CYS A 51 -15.96 -23.36 -33.19
C CYS A 51 -17.47 -23.39 -32.95
N MET A 52 -18.29 -23.38 -34.02
CA MET A 52 -19.75 -23.54 -33.92
C MET A 52 -20.18 -24.84 -33.23
N ALA A 53 -19.40 -25.93 -33.38
CA ALA A 53 -19.73 -27.25 -32.82
C ALA A 53 -19.27 -27.47 -31.37
N LYS A 54 -18.73 -26.43 -30.71
CA LYS A 54 -18.30 -26.55 -29.32
C LYS A 54 -19.49 -26.64 -28.36
N ARG A 55 -19.22 -27.17 -27.17
CA ARG A 55 -20.21 -27.27 -26.09
C ARG A 55 -20.78 -25.89 -25.75
N ALA A 56 -22.05 -25.88 -25.34
CA ALA A 56 -22.73 -24.68 -24.89
C ALA A 56 -21.97 -24.02 -23.74
N ARG A 57 -21.92 -22.68 -23.76
CA ARG A 57 -21.42 -21.85 -22.66
C ARG A 57 -22.54 -20.88 -22.30
N ARG A 58 -22.87 -20.79 -21.01
CA ARG A 58 -23.95 -19.91 -20.50
C ARG A 58 -25.32 -20.18 -21.15
N GLY A 59 -25.66 -21.46 -21.33
CA GLY A 59 -26.99 -21.88 -21.82
C GLY A 59 -27.23 -21.70 -23.32
N LYS A 60 -26.27 -21.18 -24.09
CA LYS A 60 -26.36 -21.05 -25.56
C LYS A 60 -25.24 -21.82 -26.24
N TYR A 61 -25.58 -22.46 -27.36
CA TYR A 61 -24.59 -23.10 -28.21
C TYR A 61 -23.90 -22.07 -29.12
N PRO A 62 -22.61 -22.24 -29.45
CA PRO A 62 -21.87 -21.28 -30.27
C PRO A 62 -22.48 -21.00 -31.65
N TYR A 63 -23.10 -22.01 -32.30
CA TYR A 63 -23.79 -21.81 -33.58
C TYR A 63 -25.00 -20.87 -33.47
N GLN A 64 -25.67 -20.80 -32.32
CA GLN A 64 -26.84 -19.95 -32.12
C GLN A 64 -26.49 -18.45 -32.19
N PHE A 65 -25.27 -18.06 -31.79
CA PHE A 65 -24.82 -16.67 -31.94
C PHE A 65 -24.66 -16.28 -33.41
N ILE A 66 -24.16 -17.19 -34.23
CA ILE A 66 -23.98 -16.98 -35.67
C ILE A 66 -25.33 -16.95 -36.37
N LEU A 67 -26.22 -17.90 -36.07
CA LEU A 67 -27.57 -17.95 -36.63
C LEU A 67 -28.38 -16.70 -36.27
N SER A 68 -28.34 -16.27 -35.00
CA SER A 68 -28.96 -15.02 -34.56
C SER A 68 -28.36 -13.79 -35.23
N ALA A 69 -27.04 -13.76 -35.45
CA ALA A 69 -26.39 -12.65 -36.15
C ALA A 69 -26.82 -12.56 -37.63
N MET A 70 -26.96 -13.69 -38.32
CA MET A 70 -27.49 -13.76 -39.70
C MET A 70 -28.96 -13.32 -39.75
N ALA A 71 -29.81 -13.82 -38.85
CA ALA A 71 -31.22 -13.43 -38.78
C ALA A 71 -31.41 -11.93 -38.51
N GLU A 72 -30.54 -11.32 -37.69
CA GLU A 72 -30.58 -9.87 -37.49
C GLU A 72 -30.07 -9.05 -38.68
N GLN A 73 -29.26 -9.64 -39.57
CA GLN A 73 -28.86 -8.97 -40.82
C GLN A 73 -29.97 -8.90 -41.85
N GLN A 74 -30.98 -9.75 -41.73
CA GLN A 74 -32.16 -9.71 -42.59
C GLN A 74 -32.85 -8.34 -42.58
N LYS A 75 -32.83 -7.63 -41.44
CA LYS A 75 -33.44 -6.30 -41.29
C LYS A 75 -32.65 -5.17 -41.97
N VAL A 76 -31.42 -5.44 -42.41
CA VAL A 76 -30.50 -4.46 -43.00
C VAL A 76 -30.29 -4.73 -44.48
N ASP A 77 -30.30 -6.01 -44.86
CA ASP A 77 -30.14 -6.48 -46.23
C ASP A 77 -31.22 -7.53 -46.51
N GLU A 78 -32.39 -7.06 -46.94
CA GLU A 78 -33.57 -7.88 -47.23
C GLU A 78 -33.42 -8.69 -48.53
N GLU A 79 -32.50 -8.29 -49.42
CA GLU A 79 -32.25 -8.96 -50.70
C GLU A 79 -31.38 -10.22 -50.53
N ASN A 80 -30.63 -10.31 -49.43
CA ASN A 80 -29.76 -11.45 -49.18
C ASN A 80 -30.56 -12.69 -48.73
N ILE A 81 -30.74 -13.61 -49.67
CA ILE A 81 -31.46 -14.87 -49.49
C ILE A 81 -30.94 -15.66 -48.27
N ILE A 82 -29.64 -15.60 -47.94
CA ILE A 82 -29.07 -16.33 -46.80
C ILE A 82 -29.53 -15.73 -45.46
N TYR A 83 -29.63 -14.40 -45.35
CA TYR A 83 -30.17 -13.75 -44.16
C TYR A 83 -31.68 -13.99 -44.01
N TYR A 84 -32.41 -13.97 -45.13
CA TYR A 84 -33.83 -14.35 -45.16
C TYR A 84 -34.05 -15.77 -44.62
N LEU A 85 -33.30 -16.76 -45.13
CA LEU A 85 -33.41 -18.16 -44.67
C LEU A 85 -33.05 -18.33 -43.19
N ALA A 86 -32.03 -17.61 -42.69
CA ALA A 86 -31.69 -17.61 -41.28
C ALA A 86 -32.80 -17.02 -40.40
N GLY A 87 -33.46 -15.96 -40.87
CA GLY A 87 -34.60 -15.35 -40.19
C GLY A 87 -35.85 -16.22 -40.18
N GLU A 88 -36.19 -16.84 -41.31
CA GLU A 88 -37.31 -17.79 -41.40
C GLU A 88 -37.11 -18.96 -40.44
N TRP A 89 -35.88 -19.50 -40.35
CA TRP A 89 -35.57 -20.58 -39.40
C TRP A 89 -35.85 -20.20 -37.95
N MET A 90 -35.59 -18.95 -37.58
CA MET A 90 -35.79 -18.44 -36.21
C MET A 90 -37.27 -18.23 -35.84
N LYS A 91 -38.21 -18.31 -36.80
CA LYS A 91 -39.65 -18.16 -36.54
C LYS A 91 -40.31 -19.40 -35.92
N GLY A 92 -39.67 -20.57 -36.01
CA GLY A 92 -40.11 -21.80 -35.36
C GLY A 92 -40.12 -23.02 -36.28
N GLU A 93 -40.38 -24.21 -35.72
CA GLU A 93 -40.22 -25.50 -36.39
C GLU A 93 -41.05 -25.67 -37.67
N TYR A 94 -42.16 -24.94 -37.82
CA TYR A 94 -43.05 -25.04 -38.98
C TYR A 94 -42.44 -24.45 -40.28
N THR A 95 -41.40 -23.61 -40.19
CA THR A 95 -40.69 -23.06 -41.37
C THR A 95 -39.47 -23.89 -41.78
N HIS A 96 -39.01 -24.80 -40.92
CA HIS A 96 -37.73 -25.50 -41.08
C HIS A 96 -37.69 -26.37 -42.35
N ALA A 97 -38.80 -27.02 -42.69
CA ALA A 97 -38.89 -27.85 -43.90
C ALA A 97 -38.69 -27.05 -45.19
N GLY A 98 -39.29 -25.85 -45.29
CA GLY A 98 -39.15 -24.97 -46.45
C GLY A 98 -37.73 -24.41 -46.58
N VAL A 99 -37.15 -23.97 -45.46
CA VAL A 99 -35.77 -23.47 -45.41
C VAL A 99 -34.76 -24.54 -45.84
N GLU A 100 -34.95 -25.80 -45.44
CA GLU A 100 -34.09 -26.91 -45.85
C GLU A 100 -34.16 -27.20 -47.36
N GLU A 101 -35.35 -27.07 -47.96
CA GLU A 101 -35.54 -27.28 -49.40
C GLU A 101 -34.88 -26.17 -50.23
N ASP A 102 -35.09 -24.91 -49.83
CA ASP A 102 -34.51 -23.75 -50.51
C ASP A 102 -32.99 -23.73 -50.43
N LEU A 103 -32.43 -24.12 -49.28
CA LEU A 103 -30.98 -24.26 -49.12
C LEU A 103 -30.39 -25.34 -50.04
N LYS A 104 -31.09 -26.46 -50.24
CA LYS A 104 -30.64 -27.52 -51.16
C LYS A 104 -30.62 -27.04 -52.62
N LYS A 105 -31.65 -26.30 -53.05
CA LYS A 105 -31.71 -25.69 -54.40
C LYS A 105 -30.53 -24.74 -54.62
N LEU A 106 -30.24 -23.88 -53.63
CA LEU A 106 -29.15 -22.91 -53.70
C LEU A 106 -27.77 -23.57 -53.82
N ILE A 107 -27.54 -24.67 -53.10
CA ILE A 107 -26.29 -25.44 -53.17
C ILE A 107 -26.15 -26.19 -54.50
N HIS A 108 -27.26 -26.69 -55.08
CA HIS A 108 -27.23 -27.43 -56.34
C HIS A 108 -26.90 -26.53 -57.54
N ASN A 109 -27.57 -25.37 -57.64
CA ASN A 109 -27.36 -24.41 -58.74
C ASN A 109 -25.90 -23.91 -58.83
N LYS A 110 -25.22 -23.78 -57.69
CA LYS A 110 -23.80 -23.35 -57.64
C LYS A 110 -22.81 -24.42 -58.11
N LYS A 111 -23.17 -25.71 -58.05
CA LYS A 111 -22.33 -26.81 -58.55
C LYS A 111 -22.45 -27.01 -60.06
N GLU A 112 -23.58 -26.63 -60.66
CA GLU A 112 -23.77 -26.72 -62.11
C GLU A 112 -22.99 -25.62 -62.84
N SER A 113 -22.90 -24.40 -62.28
CA SER A 113 -22.14 -23.29 -62.88
C SER A 113 -20.62 -23.52 -62.94
N ASP A 114 -20.04 -24.24 -61.97
CA ASP A 114 -18.59 -24.54 -61.92
C ASP A 114 -18.16 -25.69 -62.86
N ASN A 115 -19.10 -26.55 -63.31
CA ASN A 115 -18.80 -27.68 -64.17
C ASN A 115 -18.88 -27.35 -65.69
N THR A 116 -19.51 -26.23 -66.07
CA THR A 116 -19.69 -25.81 -67.47
C THR A 116 -18.50 -25.10 -68.13
N ILE A 117 -17.39 -24.87 -67.42
CA ILE A 117 -16.24 -24.06 -67.91
C ILE A 117 -15.10 -24.93 -68.49
N LYS A 118 -15.23 -26.26 -68.53
CA LYS A 118 -14.10 -27.17 -68.82
C LYS A 118 -14.14 -27.99 -70.11
N ASP A 119 -15.05 -27.75 -71.05
CA ASP A 119 -15.06 -28.46 -72.33
C ASP A 119 -15.43 -27.52 -73.48
N ASN A 120 -14.42 -27.05 -74.24
CA ASN A 120 -14.55 -26.79 -75.68
C ASN A 120 -13.21 -26.34 -76.27
N GLU A 121 -12.49 -27.24 -76.95
CA GLU A 121 -11.57 -26.89 -78.03
C GLU A 121 -11.22 -28.12 -78.89
N LYS A 122 -11.84 -28.23 -80.08
CA LYS A 122 -11.34 -29.01 -81.23
C LYS A 122 -12.16 -28.75 -82.49
N SER A 123 -11.53 -28.17 -83.52
CA SER A 123 -11.59 -28.55 -84.96
C SER A 123 -10.91 -27.46 -85.81
N GLN A 124 -9.73 -27.76 -86.37
CA GLN A 124 -9.44 -27.97 -87.81
C GLN A 124 -9.58 -26.70 -88.66
N LYS A 125 -8.46 -26.09 -89.06
CA LYS A 125 -7.70 -26.35 -90.32
C LYS A 125 -8.48 -25.94 -91.57
N ASP A 126 -8.22 -24.73 -92.04
CA ASP A 126 -8.16 -24.35 -93.45
C ASP A 126 -7.43 -23.00 -93.57
N LEU A 127 -6.84 -22.74 -94.74
CA LEU A 127 -6.17 -21.49 -95.19
C LEU A 127 -4.64 -21.46 -95.10
N GLN A 128 -4.05 -22.41 -95.81
CA GLN A 128 -2.67 -22.38 -96.26
C GLN A 128 -2.56 -21.51 -97.52
N ASN A 129 -2.48 -20.17 -97.36
CA ASN A 129 -1.97 -19.25 -98.39
C ASN A 129 -1.65 -17.84 -97.86
N GLN A 130 -1.20 -17.77 -96.59
CA GLN A 130 -0.70 -16.56 -95.93
C GLN A 130 0.60 -16.85 -95.15
N GLU A 131 1.36 -17.88 -95.53
CA GLU A 131 2.40 -18.45 -94.65
C GLU A 131 3.79 -17.78 -94.71
N CYS A 132 4.06 -16.82 -95.60
CA CYS A 132 5.42 -16.22 -95.71
C CYS A 132 5.58 -14.84 -95.03
N LYS A 133 4.52 -14.21 -94.52
CA LYS A 133 4.63 -13.01 -93.65
C LYS A 133 4.33 -13.31 -92.17
N TYR A 134 3.44 -14.27 -91.91
CA TYR A 134 3.02 -14.64 -90.56
C TYR A 134 4.03 -15.54 -89.82
N LYS A 135 4.98 -16.21 -90.50
CA LYS A 135 6.02 -17.01 -89.84
C LYS A 135 7.13 -16.16 -89.22
N GLU A 136 7.54 -15.06 -89.86
CA GLU A 136 8.51 -14.13 -89.27
C GLU A 136 7.89 -13.29 -88.14
N GLU A 137 6.66 -12.80 -88.29
CA GLU A 137 5.95 -12.08 -87.21
C GLU A 137 5.62 -12.99 -86.01
N SER A 138 5.24 -14.26 -86.24
CA SER A 138 4.96 -15.24 -85.18
C SER A 138 6.23 -15.72 -84.45
N GLU A 139 7.37 -15.87 -85.13
CA GLU A 139 8.65 -16.17 -84.49
C GLU A 139 9.18 -14.98 -83.67
N VAL A 140 8.99 -13.75 -84.15
CA VAL A 140 9.34 -12.52 -83.42
C VAL A 140 8.44 -12.32 -82.20
N GLU A 141 7.13 -12.55 -82.31
CA GLU A 141 6.20 -12.55 -81.16
C GLU A 141 6.54 -13.66 -80.16
N SER A 142 6.84 -14.87 -80.63
CA SER A 142 7.25 -16.00 -79.78
C SER A 142 8.56 -15.72 -79.03
N ALA A 143 9.54 -15.08 -79.69
CA ALA A 143 10.78 -14.65 -79.07
C ALA A 143 10.56 -13.52 -78.05
N ALA A 144 9.66 -12.59 -78.33
CA ALA A 144 9.28 -11.53 -77.39
C ALA A 144 8.54 -12.08 -76.15
N LEU A 145 7.60 -13.01 -76.35
CA LEU A 145 6.89 -13.70 -75.28
C LEU A 145 7.82 -14.56 -74.40
N LYS A 146 8.82 -15.22 -74.99
CA LYS A 146 9.86 -15.93 -74.23
C LYS A 146 10.68 -14.99 -73.34
N LYS A 147 11.09 -13.83 -73.85
CA LYS A 147 11.80 -12.82 -73.04
C LYS A 147 10.93 -12.28 -71.91
N GLU A 148 9.65 -12.05 -72.15
CA GLU A 148 8.74 -11.59 -71.11
C GLU A 148 8.47 -12.68 -70.07
N LEU A 149 8.37 -13.96 -70.47
CA LEU A 149 8.31 -15.09 -69.55
C LEU A 149 9.55 -15.20 -68.67
N GLU A 150 10.75 -15.06 -69.23
CA GLU A 150 12.00 -15.04 -68.46
C GLU A 150 12.04 -13.86 -67.48
N ARG A 151 11.57 -12.68 -67.90
CA ARG A 151 11.45 -11.48 -67.03
C ARG A 151 10.50 -11.73 -65.86
N LEU A 152 9.32 -12.29 -66.15
CA LEU A 152 8.31 -12.64 -65.14
C LEU A 152 8.83 -13.71 -64.18
N ASP A 153 9.57 -14.72 -64.66
CA ASP A 153 10.16 -15.75 -63.81
C ASP A 153 11.21 -15.17 -62.85
N GLN A 154 12.04 -14.23 -63.32
CA GLN A 154 12.98 -13.49 -62.48
C GLN A 154 12.27 -12.63 -61.43
N GLU A 155 11.20 -11.91 -61.80
CA GLU A 155 10.39 -11.15 -60.86
C GLU A 155 9.72 -12.06 -59.80
N LEU A 156 9.25 -13.24 -60.21
CA LEU A 156 8.64 -14.23 -59.33
C LEU A 156 9.68 -14.78 -58.34
N LEU A 157 10.91 -15.04 -58.79
CA LEU A 157 12.03 -15.47 -57.94
C LEU A 157 12.38 -14.40 -56.90
N ILE A 158 12.56 -13.15 -57.32
CA ILE A 158 12.84 -12.01 -56.42
C ILE A 158 11.72 -11.85 -55.38
N THR A 159 10.47 -12.00 -55.80
CA THR A 159 9.30 -11.87 -54.91
C THR A 159 9.24 -13.02 -53.90
N LYS A 160 9.58 -14.24 -54.31
CA LYS A 160 9.72 -15.39 -53.40
C LYS A 160 10.80 -15.15 -52.35
N ASP A 161 11.96 -14.63 -52.72
CA ASP A 161 13.04 -14.32 -51.78
C ASP A 161 12.66 -13.21 -50.80
N LYS A 162 12.01 -12.14 -51.28
CA LYS A 162 11.45 -11.09 -50.40
C LYS A 162 10.44 -11.68 -49.42
N THR A 163 9.54 -12.54 -49.89
CA THR A 163 8.55 -13.21 -49.04
C THR A 163 9.21 -14.08 -47.96
N LYS A 164 10.30 -14.79 -48.29
CA LYS A 164 11.07 -15.57 -47.33
C LYS A 164 11.70 -14.69 -46.26
N LYS A 165 12.31 -13.55 -46.65
CA LYS A 165 12.87 -12.56 -45.71
C LYS A 165 11.79 -12.02 -44.77
N TYR A 166 10.65 -11.60 -45.29
CA TYR A 166 9.54 -11.11 -44.46
C TYR A 166 9.01 -12.15 -43.49
N LYS A 167 8.94 -13.43 -43.89
CA LYS A 167 8.55 -14.52 -42.98
C LYS A 167 9.54 -14.67 -41.81
N ASN A 168 10.84 -14.58 -42.08
CA ASN A 168 11.87 -14.64 -41.03
C ASN A 168 11.75 -13.45 -40.07
N THR A 169 11.64 -12.23 -40.59
CA THR A 169 11.49 -11.02 -39.76
C THR A 169 10.22 -11.08 -38.91
N ILE A 170 9.11 -11.60 -39.43
CA ILE A 170 7.88 -11.81 -38.65
C ILE A 170 8.11 -12.82 -37.52
N GLN A 171 8.89 -13.87 -37.74
CA GLN A 171 9.24 -14.83 -36.68
C GLN A 171 10.12 -14.19 -35.61
N GLU A 172 11.12 -13.41 -36.00
CA GLU A 172 11.98 -12.66 -35.07
C GLU A 172 11.15 -11.73 -34.18
N TYR A 173 10.25 -10.92 -34.78
CA TYR A 173 9.36 -10.05 -34.01
C TYR A 173 8.40 -10.82 -33.10
N LYS A 174 7.94 -12.01 -33.49
CA LYS A 174 7.12 -12.85 -32.59
C LYS A 174 7.91 -13.29 -31.35
N ILE A 175 9.16 -13.72 -31.54
CA ILE A 175 10.03 -14.11 -30.43
C ILE A 175 10.31 -12.92 -29.53
N GLU A 176 10.58 -11.75 -30.12
CA GLU A 176 10.81 -10.51 -29.37
C GLU A 176 9.59 -10.10 -28.55
N ILE A 177 8.38 -10.15 -29.14
CA ILE A 177 7.13 -9.90 -28.43
C ILE A 177 6.94 -10.86 -27.24
N ASP A 178 7.19 -12.16 -27.43
CA ASP A 178 7.06 -13.15 -26.36
C ASP A 178 8.07 -12.89 -25.23
N ASN A 179 9.29 -12.45 -25.56
CA ASN A 179 10.30 -12.07 -24.57
C ASN A 179 9.91 -10.81 -23.81
N LEU A 180 9.42 -9.78 -24.50
CA LEU A 180 8.93 -8.54 -23.88
C LEU A 180 7.74 -8.83 -22.94
N GLN A 181 6.81 -9.70 -23.33
CA GLN A 181 5.70 -10.11 -22.47
C GLN A 181 6.18 -10.80 -21.18
N LYS A 182 7.18 -11.69 -21.28
CA LYS A 182 7.78 -12.33 -20.09
C LYS A 182 8.46 -11.31 -19.18
N ASN A 183 9.14 -10.32 -19.75
CA ASN A 183 9.79 -9.26 -18.98
C ASN A 183 8.76 -8.38 -18.26
N ILE A 184 7.70 -7.96 -18.95
CA ILE A 184 6.58 -7.21 -18.34
C ILE A 184 6.02 -7.98 -17.14
N LEU A 185 5.76 -9.28 -17.28
CA LEU A 185 5.24 -10.09 -16.19
C LEU A 185 6.20 -10.19 -14.99
N ARG A 186 7.52 -10.19 -15.24
CA ARG A 186 8.54 -10.19 -14.17
C ARG A 186 8.57 -8.86 -13.44
N GLU A 187 8.52 -7.76 -14.18
CA GLU A 187 8.47 -6.40 -13.63
C GLU A 187 7.19 -6.17 -12.84
N GLU A 188 6.03 -6.64 -13.31
CA GLU A 188 4.77 -6.58 -12.56
C GLU A 188 4.88 -7.32 -11.21
N LYS A 189 5.49 -8.51 -11.20
CA LYS A 189 5.73 -9.25 -9.95
C LYS A 189 6.72 -8.54 -9.02
N ALA A 190 7.75 -7.90 -9.56
CA ALA A 190 8.71 -7.13 -8.76
C ALA A 190 8.02 -5.90 -8.15
N LYS A 191 7.21 -5.19 -8.94
CA LYS A 191 6.37 -4.08 -8.50
C LYS A 191 5.45 -4.50 -7.35
N ASP A 192 4.74 -5.62 -7.47
CA ASP A 192 3.85 -6.12 -6.40
C ASP A 192 4.60 -6.42 -5.10
N ARG A 193 5.83 -6.93 -5.18
CA ARG A 193 6.67 -7.16 -3.99
C ARG A 193 7.07 -5.85 -3.33
N LEU A 194 7.46 -4.86 -4.13
CA LEU A 194 7.81 -3.53 -3.63
C LEU A 194 6.60 -2.86 -2.96
N PHE A 195 5.40 -2.97 -3.52
CA PHE A 195 4.19 -2.44 -2.87
C PHE A 195 3.91 -3.09 -1.52
N ARG A 196 4.13 -4.40 -1.37
CA ARG A 196 4.01 -5.06 -0.05
C ARG A 196 5.03 -4.55 0.95
N GLN A 197 6.28 -4.41 0.52
CA GLN A 197 7.35 -3.86 1.38
C GLN A 197 7.07 -2.41 1.80
N ILE A 198 6.54 -1.59 0.88
CA ILE A 198 6.11 -0.23 1.21
C ILE A 198 5.02 -0.27 2.28
N GLY A 199 3.99 -1.11 2.13
CA GLY A 199 2.93 -1.24 3.13
C GLY A 199 3.43 -1.76 4.49
N GLU A 200 4.38 -2.68 4.51
CA GLU A 200 5.03 -3.14 5.75
C GLU A 200 5.79 -1.99 6.43
N LEU A 201 6.59 -1.24 5.67
CA LEU A 201 7.33 -0.09 6.17
C LEU A 201 6.41 1.03 6.67
N GLU A 202 5.30 1.31 5.98
CA GLU A 202 4.31 2.30 6.41
C GLU A 202 3.70 1.92 7.78
N ASN A 203 3.34 0.65 7.97
CA ASN A 203 2.83 0.15 9.24
C ASN A 203 3.89 0.21 10.37
N GLU A 204 5.16 -0.09 10.06
CA GLU A 204 6.25 0.06 11.03
C GLU A 204 6.47 1.53 11.41
N LEU A 205 6.40 2.44 10.44
CA LEU A 205 6.57 3.87 10.65
C LEU A 205 5.43 4.42 11.53
N GLU A 206 4.19 3.97 11.33
CA GLU A 206 3.04 4.32 12.16
C GLU A 206 3.24 3.86 13.61
N LYS A 207 3.65 2.61 13.84
CA LYS A 207 3.95 2.10 15.20
C LYS A 207 5.03 2.91 15.90
N VAL A 208 6.14 3.17 15.22
CA VAL A 208 7.24 3.99 15.78
C VAL A 208 6.76 5.40 16.10
N GLN A 209 5.88 5.97 15.27
CA GLN A 209 5.31 7.29 15.51
C GLN A 209 4.41 7.30 16.75
N GLU A 210 3.58 6.27 16.94
CA GLU A 210 2.74 6.10 18.14
C GLU A 210 3.59 5.96 19.41
N GLU A 211 4.61 5.10 19.39
CA GLU A 211 5.54 4.90 20.51
C GLU A 211 6.25 6.21 20.89
N LYS A 212 6.72 6.96 19.90
CA LYS A 212 7.36 8.27 20.11
C LYS A 212 6.39 9.28 20.72
N ASN A 213 5.14 9.31 20.25
CA ASN A 213 4.11 10.20 20.80
C ASN A 213 3.80 9.88 22.27
N GLU A 214 3.72 8.60 22.63
CA GLU A 214 3.49 8.20 24.03
C GLU A 214 4.69 8.53 24.92
N GLU A 215 5.92 8.39 24.42
CA GLU A 215 7.12 8.80 25.17
C GLU A 215 7.15 10.32 25.41
N ILE A 216 6.80 11.12 24.39
CA ILE A 216 6.64 12.58 24.55
C ILE A 216 5.59 12.90 25.62
N ARG A 217 4.48 12.16 25.66
CA ARG A 217 3.42 12.35 26.67
C ARG A 217 3.95 12.07 28.08
N LYS A 218 4.66 10.95 28.26
CA LYS A 218 5.29 10.59 29.54
C LYS A 218 6.34 11.62 29.96
N GLN A 219 7.13 12.13 29.02
CA GLN A 219 8.13 13.16 29.30
C GLN A 219 7.48 14.45 29.80
N LYS A 220 6.38 14.91 29.18
CA LYS A 220 5.64 16.09 29.64
C LYS A 220 5.11 15.95 31.06
N ILE A 221 4.61 14.77 31.44
CA ILE A 221 4.13 14.50 32.80
C ILE A 221 5.30 14.60 33.79
N ARG A 222 6.43 13.94 33.49
CA ARG A 222 7.64 14.02 34.32
C ARG A 222 8.17 15.44 34.46
N GLU A 223 8.14 16.24 33.40
CA GLU A 223 8.54 17.65 33.44
C GLU A 223 7.63 18.50 34.35
N TYR A 224 6.33 18.20 34.37
CA TYR A 224 5.39 18.85 35.28
C TYR A 224 5.69 18.48 36.74
N GLU A 225 5.90 17.19 37.04
CA GLU A 225 6.26 16.71 38.38
C GLU A 225 7.58 17.31 38.88
N ILE A 226 8.60 17.38 38.01
CA ILE A 226 9.89 18.02 38.34
C ILE A 226 9.68 19.50 38.68
N ARG A 227 8.82 20.21 37.92
CA ARG A 227 8.53 21.62 38.17
C ARG A 227 7.83 21.85 39.51
N GLU A 228 6.86 20.99 39.85
CA GLU A 228 6.21 21.05 41.17
C GLU A 228 7.21 20.83 42.30
N LEU A 229 8.09 19.84 42.17
CA LEU A 229 9.15 19.58 43.15
C LEU A 229 10.13 20.76 43.25
N GLN A 230 10.50 21.38 42.14
CA GLN A 230 11.35 22.58 42.13
C GLN A 230 10.70 23.73 42.91
N ASN A 231 9.41 23.99 42.70
CA ASN A 231 8.68 25.02 43.45
C ASN A 231 8.62 24.71 44.96
N GLN A 232 8.45 23.43 45.33
CA GLN A 232 8.49 23.01 46.73
C GLN A 232 9.86 23.24 47.36
N VAL A 233 10.94 22.86 46.65
CA VAL A 233 12.32 23.10 47.09
C VAL A 233 12.58 24.59 47.27
N GLU A 234 12.15 25.43 46.34
CA GLU A 234 12.33 26.89 46.44
C GLU A 234 11.60 27.47 47.66
N THR A 235 10.38 26.99 47.92
CA THR A 235 9.59 27.38 49.11
C THR A 235 10.32 26.98 50.40
N LEU A 236 10.81 25.74 50.49
CA LEU A 236 11.55 25.26 51.65
C LEU A 236 12.88 26.02 51.82
N MET A 237 13.57 26.33 50.74
CA MET A 237 14.79 27.15 50.79
C MET A 237 14.51 28.55 51.35
N GLN A 238 13.39 29.16 50.98
CA GLN A 238 13.00 30.46 51.53
C GLN A 238 12.68 30.35 53.02
N GLN A 239 11.93 29.32 53.44
CA GLN A 239 11.66 29.07 54.86
C GLN A 239 12.95 28.87 55.67
N ILE A 240 13.93 28.14 55.13
CA ILE A 240 15.24 27.97 55.79
C ILE A 240 15.93 29.31 55.97
N LYS A 241 15.96 30.17 54.94
CA LYS A 241 16.56 31.52 55.05
C LYS A 241 15.87 32.36 56.12
N ASP A 242 14.54 32.34 56.16
CA ASP A 242 13.76 33.09 57.15
C ASP A 242 14.05 32.58 58.57
N LEU A 243 14.17 31.26 58.76
CA LEU A 243 14.57 30.64 60.03
C LEU A 243 16.01 30.98 60.42
N GLU A 244 16.94 31.05 59.47
CA GLU A 244 18.31 31.49 59.72
C GLU A 244 18.38 32.94 60.20
N ILE A 245 17.59 33.83 59.60
CA ILE A 245 17.46 35.22 60.06
C ILE A 245 16.89 35.24 61.48
N TYR A 246 15.81 34.50 61.74
CA TYR A 246 15.23 34.40 63.07
C TYR A 246 16.26 33.91 64.10
N ARG A 247 17.03 32.88 63.76
CA ARG A 247 18.08 32.33 64.63
C ARG A 247 19.20 33.32 64.92
N ARG A 248 19.61 34.15 63.95
CA ARG A 248 20.63 35.20 64.18
C ARG A 248 20.18 36.24 65.21
N HIS A 249 18.88 36.50 65.30
CA HIS A 249 18.30 37.44 66.25
C HIS A 249 17.82 36.78 67.55
N ALA A 250 17.88 35.46 67.65
CA ALA A 250 17.46 34.74 68.85
C ALA A 250 18.43 35.03 70.01
N PRO A 251 17.93 35.27 71.23
CA PRO A 251 18.77 35.43 72.41
C PRO A 251 19.66 34.18 72.62
N LYS A 252 20.97 34.42 72.74
CA LYS A 252 21.95 33.35 73.00
C LYS A 252 21.87 32.93 74.47
N LEU A 253 21.84 31.63 74.71
CA LEU A 253 21.74 31.06 76.05
C LEU A 253 22.84 30.02 76.28
N LEU A 254 23.55 30.12 77.41
CA LEU A 254 24.54 29.13 77.79
C LEU A 254 23.91 28.15 78.78
N CYS A 255 23.80 26.88 78.41
CA CYS A 255 23.25 25.84 79.27
C CYS A 255 24.37 24.92 79.76
N ILE A 256 24.66 24.99 81.06
CA ILE A 256 25.69 24.20 81.73
C ILE A 256 25.05 22.93 82.32
N VAL A 257 25.26 21.81 81.64
CA VAL A 257 24.63 20.52 81.94
C VAL A 257 25.52 19.38 81.47
N LYS A 258 25.80 18.39 82.34
CA LYS A 258 26.61 17.21 82.00
C LYS A 258 25.90 16.23 81.05
N SER A 259 24.59 16.37 80.89
CA SER A 259 23.81 15.54 79.97
C SER A 259 24.26 15.78 78.53
N LYS A 260 24.44 14.69 77.77
CA LYS A 260 24.71 14.74 76.33
C LYS A 260 23.43 14.92 75.50
N ASN A 261 22.26 14.88 76.13
CA ASN A 261 21.00 15.06 75.42
C ASN A 261 20.91 16.50 74.95
N LYS A 262 20.67 16.68 73.65
CA LYS A 262 20.47 18.00 73.07
C LYS A 262 19.23 18.64 73.70
N ILE A 263 19.40 19.80 74.31
CA ILE A 263 18.30 20.60 74.85
C ILE A 263 17.98 21.67 73.82
N GLU A 264 16.75 21.66 73.32
CA GLU A 264 16.24 22.67 72.40
C GLU A 264 15.12 23.45 73.11
N ILE A 265 15.24 24.77 73.14
CA ILE A 265 14.24 25.67 73.71
C ILE A 265 13.79 26.58 72.57
N PRO A 266 12.49 26.58 72.22
CA PRO A 266 11.96 27.47 71.20
C PRO A 266 12.32 28.93 71.49
N GLY A 267 12.84 29.64 70.48
CA GLY A 267 13.17 31.06 70.58
C GLY A 267 14.55 31.41 71.15
N TYR A 268 15.38 30.44 71.55
CA TYR A 268 16.75 30.67 72.04
C TYR A 268 17.80 29.97 71.18
N ASP A 269 18.97 30.60 71.00
CA ASP A 269 20.17 29.95 70.42
C ASP A 269 21.04 29.41 71.55
N ILE A 270 20.98 28.10 71.78
CA ILE A 270 21.56 27.47 72.97
C ILE A 270 22.95 26.91 72.67
N LYS A 271 23.94 27.31 73.46
CA LYS A 271 25.22 26.61 73.56
C LYS A 271 25.21 25.71 74.79
N MET A 272 25.48 24.43 74.60
CA MET A 272 25.61 23.48 75.69
C MET A 272 27.07 23.40 76.16
N ALA A 273 27.28 23.51 77.47
CA ALA A 273 28.55 23.29 78.13
C ALA A 273 28.44 22.09 79.08
N HIS A 274 29.20 21.04 78.80
CA HIS A 274 29.17 19.80 79.59
C HIS A 274 30.15 19.81 80.77
N GLU A 275 31.13 20.70 80.72
CA GLU A 275 32.19 20.84 81.72
C GLU A 275 32.44 22.31 82.01
N TRP A 276 32.86 22.61 83.24
CA TRP A 276 33.30 23.93 83.64
C TRP A 276 34.83 23.98 83.55
N ASN A 277 35.34 24.68 82.54
CA ASN A 277 36.77 24.90 82.31
C ASN A 277 37.04 26.38 82.02
N GLU A 278 38.31 26.77 81.98
CA GLU A 278 38.70 28.17 81.80
C GLU A 278 38.10 28.81 80.53
N ALA A 279 37.99 28.03 79.46
CA ALA A 279 37.39 28.48 78.20
C ALA A 279 35.88 28.77 78.33
N ILE A 280 35.11 27.84 78.93
CA ILE A 280 33.67 28.03 79.18
C ILE A 280 33.44 29.16 80.20
N ARG A 281 34.33 29.30 81.18
CA ARG A 281 34.29 30.38 82.16
C ARG A 281 34.46 31.74 81.50
N GLU A 282 35.51 31.91 80.69
CA GLU A 282 35.74 33.14 79.94
C GLU A 282 34.55 33.46 79.03
N GLU A 283 33.98 32.45 78.38
CA GLU A 283 32.83 32.61 77.50
C GLU A 283 31.53 32.95 78.25
N ALA A 284 31.30 32.37 79.42
CA ALA A 284 30.13 32.67 80.25
C ALA A 284 30.13 34.12 80.74
N VAL A 285 31.32 34.64 81.06
CA VAL A 285 31.51 36.00 81.57
C VAL A 285 31.53 37.03 80.44
N ASN A 286 32.35 36.82 79.42
CA ASN A 286 32.63 37.80 78.36
C ASN A 286 31.82 37.57 77.08
N GLY A 287 31.22 36.39 76.88
CA GLY A 287 30.46 36.07 75.68
C GLY A 287 29.14 36.85 75.57
N GLU A 288 28.44 36.75 74.45
CA GLU A 288 27.18 37.47 74.20
C GLU A 288 25.93 36.70 74.67
N TYR A 289 25.98 36.04 75.82
CA TYR A 289 24.83 35.32 76.37
C TYR A 289 23.85 36.25 77.09
N PHE A 290 22.56 36.09 76.81
CA PHE A 290 21.45 36.77 77.48
C PHE A 290 21.20 36.18 78.87
N GLU A 291 21.27 34.85 79.00
CA GLU A 291 21.06 34.13 80.25
C GLU A 291 21.96 32.89 80.32
N VAL A 292 22.38 32.51 81.53
CA VAL A 292 23.13 31.27 81.79
C VAL A 292 22.27 30.36 82.66
N TRP A 293 22.12 29.11 82.26
CA TRP A 293 21.29 28.11 82.94
C TRP A 293 22.17 26.99 83.48
N LEU A 294 22.04 26.65 84.76
CA LEU A 294 22.88 25.66 85.44
C LEU A 294 22.04 24.56 86.10
N VAL A 295 22.37 23.29 85.85
CA VAL A 295 21.77 22.15 86.55
C VAL A 295 22.64 21.71 87.74
N GLN A 296 22.25 22.09 88.96
CA GLN A 296 23.08 22.00 90.16
C GLN A 296 23.50 20.57 90.51
N LYS A 297 22.58 19.59 90.55
CA LYS A 297 22.89 18.22 91.03
C LYS A 297 23.92 17.48 90.18
N GLN A 298 24.27 18.00 89.01
CA GLN A 298 25.28 17.41 88.13
C GLN A 298 26.69 17.89 88.46
N PHE A 299 26.85 18.95 89.24
CA PHE A 299 28.14 19.54 89.58
C PHE A 299 28.36 19.54 91.10
N PRO A 300 29.61 19.35 91.56
CA PRO A 300 29.99 19.57 92.95
C PRO A 300 29.61 20.97 93.43
N TYR A 301 29.23 21.10 94.71
CA TYR A 301 28.78 22.35 95.32
C TYR A 301 29.79 23.51 95.15
N HIS A 302 31.10 23.24 95.26
CA HIS A 302 32.12 24.27 95.08
C HIS A 302 32.12 24.86 93.65
N LEU A 303 31.91 24.03 92.62
CA LEU A 303 31.80 24.52 91.23
C LEU A 303 30.50 25.27 91.00
N VAL A 304 29.39 24.83 91.61
CA VAL A 304 28.11 25.56 91.51
C VAL A 304 28.24 26.97 92.09
N ASN A 305 28.90 27.10 93.24
CA ASN A 305 29.15 28.41 93.86
C ASN A 305 30.11 29.26 93.01
N GLU A 306 31.22 28.69 92.54
CA GLU A 306 32.17 29.38 91.67
C GLU A 306 31.48 29.92 90.39
N ILE A 307 30.66 29.10 89.73
CA ILE A 307 29.87 29.49 88.55
C ILE A 307 28.92 30.65 88.93
N SER A 308 28.25 30.56 90.08
CA SER A 308 27.31 31.59 90.52
C SER A 308 27.96 32.93 90.87
N GLU A 309 29.18 32.91 91.39
CA GLU A 309 29.95 34.11 91.72
C GLU A 309 30.61 34.72 90.48
N CYS A 310 31.05 33.88 89.53
CA CYS A 310 31.71 34.35 88.31
C CYS A 310 30.74 34.98 87.31
N ILE A 311 29.49 34.53 87.24
CA ILE A 311 28.53 35.02 86.24
C ILE A 311 27.92 36.35 86.69
N GLY A 312 28.36 37.45 86.11
CA GLY A 312 27.77 38.78 86.29
C GLY A 312 26.44 39.03 85.56
N LYS A 313 25.81 37.96 85.03
CA LYS A 313 24.60 38.00 84.19
C LYS A 313 23.43 37.27 84.85
N LYS A 314 22.24 37.32 84.24
CA LYS A 314 21.08 36.54 84.70
C LYS A 314 21.43 35.04 84.71
N LEU A 315 21.47 34.46 85.91
CA LEU A 315 21.73 33.05 86.14
C LEU A 315 20.45 32.37 86.65
N LYS A 316 19.96 31.36 85.92
CA LYS A 316 18.88 30.48 86.39
C LYS A 316 19.46 29.14 86.79
N GLN A 317 19.08 28.68 87.97
CA GLN A 317 19.57 27.44 88.54
C GLN A 317 18.42 26.45 88.66
N PHE A 318 18.67 25.22 88.23
CA PHE A 318 17.72 24.13 88.24
C PHE A 318 18.31 22.99 89.06
N LEU A 319 17.50 22.34 89.90
CA LEU A 319 17.98 21.26 90.76
C LEU A 319 18.29 20.00 89.92
N THR A 320 17.43 19.64 88.99
CA THR A 320 17.58 18.49 88.08
C THR A 320 17.38 18.86 86.61
N VAL A 321 17.75 17.95 85.70
CA VAL A 321 17.46 18.08 84.27
C VAL A 321 15.94 18.01 84.01
N GLU A 322 15.19 17.28 84.83
CA GLU A 322 13.73 17.21 84.72
C GLU A 322 13.09 18.55 85.06
N ASP A 323 13.57 19.26 86.09
CA ASP A 323 13.09 20.61 86.44
C ASP A 323 13.34 21.61 85.31
N LEU A 324 14.51 21.52 84.68
CA LEU A 324 14.86 22.28 83.49
C LEU A 324 13.86 22.03 82.35
N MET A 325 13.64 20.76 82.00
CA MET A 325 12.75 20.37 80.90
C MET A 325 11.28 20.71 81.17
N ASN A 326 10.84 20.61 82.43
CA ASN A 326 9.50 21.01 82.85
C ASN A 326 9.29 22.52 82.72
N THR A 327 10.30 23.32 83.06
CA THR A 327 10.26 24.78 82.91
C THR A 327 10.21 25.19 81.44
N VAL A 328 10.99 24.50 80.58
CA VAL A 328 10.95 24.69 79.12
C VAL A 328 9.59 24.33 78.54
N SER A 329 8.95 23.27 79.05
CA SER A 329 7.64 22.80 78.58
C SER A 329 6.46 23.66 79.06
N GLN A 330 6.60 24.35 80.20
CA GLN A 330 5.56 25.22 80.78
C GLN A 330 5.67 26.69 80.32
N GLY A 331 6.83 27.13 79.82
CA GLY A 331 7.10 28.50 79.37
C GLY A 331 6.32 28.97 78.12
N GLY A 332 5.48 28.12 77.52
CA GLY A 332 4.56 28.52 76.45
C GLY A 332 3.22 29.12 76.91
N LYS A 333 3.00 29.36 78.22
CA LYS A 333 1.69 29.80 78.74
C LYS A 333 1.67 31.02 79.66
N LYS A 334 2.81 31.68 79.93
CA LYS A 334 2.82 32.91 80.74
C LYS A 334 3.96 33.79 80.24
N ASP A 335 3.61 34.79 79.44
CA ASP A 335 4.15 36.16 79.48
C ASP A 335 3.53 36.96 78.32
N ASP A 336 2.20 37.10 78.35
CA ASP A 336 1.43 38.14 77.65
C ASP A 336 0.43 38.71 78.67
N ALA A 337 0.96 39.45 79.65
CA ALA A 337 0.22 40.40 80.48
C ALA A 337 1.21 41.16 81.37
N ASN A 338 1.76 42.25 80.83
CA ASN A 338 1.83 43.55 81.51
C ASN A 338 2.29 44.63 80.54
#